data_AF-A0A150USV1-F1
#
_entry.id   AF-A0A150USV1-F1
#
_cell.length_a   1.000
_cell.length_b   1.000
_cell.length_c   1.000
_cell.angle_alpha   90.00
_cell.angle_beta   90.00
_cell.angle_gamma   90.00
#
_symmetry.space_group_name_H-M   'P 1'
#
loop_
_entity.id
_entity.type
_entity.pdbx_description
1 polymer ?
#
loop_
_entity_poly.entity_id
_entity_poly.type
_entity_poly.pdbx_seq_one_letter_code
_entity_poly.pdbx_strand_id
1 'polypeptide(L)'
;MATTKEERSAGLSWVQRLAMSDPAYFYVNLLSAADDLVQKGLMDARVQIWLTSLTVGAINSALSDSRTALTPGLILSVGRIAFREIVVGDRTAGEAIHRPAFAKMLTMVGGLDALRMPSMCYRHLLWADRILTAITGTAIADLEGSGLNERRVTTVEDDVKALDGFLPQRQRRSGIL
;
A
#
# COMPACT_ATOMS: atom_id res chain seq x y z
N MET A 1 16.34 13.59 3.07
CA MET A 1 15.96 14.93 3.58
C MET A 1 14.83 14.74 4.57
N ALA A 2 14.94 15.24 5.81
CA ALA A 2 13.93 15.02 6.84
C ALA A 2 12.63 15.77 6.52
N THR A 3 11.48 15.10 6.63
CA THR A 3 10.15 15.71 6.42
C THR A 3 9.92 16.84 7.42
N THR A 4 9.47 18.02 6.98
CA THR A 4 9.21 19.14 7.89
C THR A 4 7.92 18.94 8.69
N LYS A 5 7.68 19.75 9.74
CA LYS A 5 6.43 19.69 10.52
C LYS A 5 5.22 20.05 9.66
N GLU A 6 5.40 21.03 8.78
CA GLU A 6 4.40 21.54 7.86
C GLU A 6 4.04 20.46 6.82
N GLU A 7 5.03 19.80 6.23
CA GLU A 7 4.82 18.67 5.31
C GLU A 7 4.06 17.52 5.99
N ARG A 8 4.40 17.19 7.24
CA ARG A 8 3.67 16.16 8.00
C ARG A 8 2.21 16.54 8.24
N SER A 9 1.95 17.79 8.62
CA SER A 9 0.59 18.28 8.87
C SER A 9 -0.27 18.25 7.60
N ALA A 10 0.31 18.70 6.47
CA ALA A 10 -0.35 18.68 5.18
C ALA A 10 -0.65 17.24 4.70
N GLY A 11 0.32 16.34 4.85
CA GLY A 11 0.16 14.92 4.54
C GLY A 11 -0.93 14.27 5.38
N LEU A 12 -0.91 14.46 6.69
CA LEU A 12 -1.92 13.92 7.60
C LEU A 12 -3.33 14.42 7.27
N SER A 13 -3.48 15.72 7.07
CA SER A 13 -4.76 16.33 6.72
C SER A 13 -5.30 15.80 5.39
N TRP A 14 -4.41 15.56 4.42
CA TRP A 14 -4.78 14.99 3.12
C TRP A 14 -5.25 13.53 3.25
N VAL A 15 -4.48 12.70 3.98
CA VAL A 15 -4.84 11.29 4.24
C VAL A 15 -6.18 11.20 4.97
N GLN A 16 -6.40 12.04 5.99
CA GLN A 16 -7.65 12.09 6.74
C GLN A 16 -8.83 12.44 5.83
N ARG A 17 -8.72 13.49 5.02
CA ARG A 17 -9.78 13.85 4.06
C ARG A 17 -10.07 12.71 3.09
N LEU A 18 -9.03 12.09 2.55
CA LEU A 18 -9.18 11.00 1.60
C LEU A 18 -9.88 9.79 2.25
N ALA A 19 -9.44 9.39 3.44
CA ALA A 19 -10.04 8.29 4.18
C ALA A 19 -11.50 8.56 4.55
N MET A 20 -11.86 9.80 4.88
CA MET A 20 -13.26 10.15 5.16
C MET A 20 -14.12 10.23 3.89
N SER A 21 -13.51 10.36 2.71
CA SER A 21 -14.22 10.48 1.42
C SER A 21 -14.31 9.19 0.62
N ASP A 22 -13.46 8.21 0.90
CA ASP A 22 -13.35 6.96 0.14
C ASP A 22 -13.43 5.75 1.09
N PRO A 23 -14.53 4.96 1.03
CA PRO A 23 -14.70 3.80 1.90
C PRO A 23 -13.62 2.73 1.76
N ALA A 24 -13.11 2.49 0.54
CA ALA A 24 -12.05 1.50 0.34
C ALA A 24 -10.76 1.96 1.04
N TYR A 25 -10.45 3.25 0.91
CA TYR A 25 -9.27 3.84 1.56
C TYR A 25 -9.43 3.89 3.08
N PHE A 26 -10.63 4.16 3.58
CA PHE A 26 -10.91 4.07 5.02
C PHE A 26 -10.61 2.68 5.57
N TYR A 27 -11.23 1.64 4.99
CA TYR A 27 -11.13 0.28 5.53
C TYR A 27 -9.74 -0.31 5.37
N VAL A 28 -9.02 -0.03 4.28
CA VAL A 28 -7.65 -0.56 4.11
C VAL A 28 -6.66 0.05 5.11
N ASN A 29 -6.86 1.32 5.52
CA ASN A 29 -6.03 1.93 6.57
C ASN A 29 -6.36 1.34 7.95
N LEU A 30 -7.63 1.04 8.25
CA LEU A 30 -8.01 0.31 9.46
C LEU A 30 -7.43 -1.11 9.47
N LEU A 31 -7.50 -1.82 8.34
CA LEU A 31 -6.92 -3.15 8.18
C LEU A 31 -5.41 -3.11 8.44
N SER A 32 -4.70 -2.14 7.86
CA SER A 32 -3.25 -1.98 8.05
C SER A 32 -2.89 -1.73 9.53
N ALA A 33 -3.68 -0.91 10.23
CA ALA A 33 -3.49 -0.68 11.67
C ALA A 33 -3.82 -1.92 12.51
N ALA A 34 -4.86 -2.65 12.15
CA ALA A 34 -5.26 -3.89 12.82
C ALA A 34 -4.23 -5.01 12.64
N ASP A 35 -3.57 -5.12 11.48
CA ASP A 35 -2.53 -6.13 11.24
C ASP A 35 -1.42 -6.05 12.29
N ASP A 36 -0.93 -4.85 12.62
CA ASP A 36 0.12 -4.64 13.65
C ASP A 36 -0.38 -5.03 15.05
N LEU A 37 -1.62 -4.66 15.40
CA LEU A 37 -2.20 -4.98 16.72
C LEU A 37 -2.48 -6.47 16.88
N VAL A 38 -2.96 -7.14 15.83
CA VAL A 38 -3.19 -8.59 15.82
C VAL A 38 -1.85 -9.33 15.94
N GLN A 39 -0.81 -8.92 15.20
CA GLN A 39 0.52 -9.54 15.30
C GLN A 39 1.14 -9.39 16.69
N LYS A 40 0.84 -8.29 17.40
CA LYS A 40 1.27 -8.07 18.79
C LYS A 40 0.38 -8.78 19.83
N GLY A 41 -0.66 -9.50 19.42
CA GLY A 41 -1.61 -10.15 20.32
C GLY A 41 -2.52 -9.18 21.08
N LEU A 42 -2.59 -7.91 20.65
CA LEU A 42 -3.40 -6.85 21.26
C LEU A 42 -4.82 -6.78 20.68
N MET A 43 -5.10 -7.54 19.62
CA MET A 43 -6.39 -7.57 18.94
C MET A 43 -6.70 -8.99 18.44
N ASP A 44 -7.98 -9.35 18.45
CA ASP A 44 -8.44 -10.65 17.97
C ASP A 44 -8.28 -10.77 16.45
N ALA A 45 -7.73 -11.89 15.96
CA ALA A 45 -7.52 -12.14 14.54
C ALA A 45 -8.81 -12.11 13.71
N ARG A 46 -9.99 -12.32 14.32
CA ARG A 46 -11.29 -12.16 13.64
C ARG A 46 -11.53 -10.74 13.15
N VAL A 47 -10.94 -9.72 13.79
CA VAL A 47 -11.02 -8.33 13.34
C VAL A 47 -10.34 -8.15 11.98
N GLN A 48 -9.20 -8.81 11.75
CA GLN A 48 -8.48 -8.78 10.48
C GLN A 48 -9.33 -9.39 9.35
N ILE A 49 -10.00 -10.51 9.61
CA ILE A 49 -10.90 -11.16 8.65
C ILE A 49 -12.07 -10.23 8.31
N TRP A 50 -12.71 -9.66 9.33
CA TRP A 50 -13.83 -8.75 9.14
C TRP A 50 -13.44 -7.49 8.36
N LEU A 51 -12.33 -6.84 8.71
CA LEU A 51 -11.81 -5.68 7.98
C LEU A 51 -11.39 -6.02 6.54
N THR A 52 -10.90 -7.22 6.30
CA THR A 52 -10.61 -7.71 4.95
C THR A 52 -11.89 -7.79 4.12
N SER A 53 -12.97 -8.37 4.66
CA SER A 53 -14.27 -8.43 3.98
C SER A 53 -14.83 -7.04 3.67
N LEU A 54 -14.75 -6.10 4.62
CA LEU A 54 -15.19 -4.71 4.41
C LEU A 54 -14.37 -4.00 3.32
N THR A 55 -13.05 -4.18 3.35
CA THR A 55 -12.15 -3.58 2.36
C THR A 55 -12.44 -4.11 0.96
N VAL A 56 -12.53 -5.44 0.78
CA VAL A 56 -12.83 -6.07 -0.51
C VAL A 56 -14.22 -5.65 -1.01
N GLY A 57 -15.22 -5.62 -0.13
CA GLY A 57 -16.57 -5.17 -0.47
C GLY A 57 -16.60 -3.71 -0.96
N ALA A 58 -15.85 -2.81 -0.29
CA ALA A 58 -15.75 -1.42 -0.68
C ALA A 58 -15.02 -1.23 -2.01
N ILE A 59 -13.94 -1.98 -2.26
CA ILE A 59 -13.21 -1.95 -3.54
C ILE A 59 -14.10 -2.42 -4.68
N ASN A 60 -14.77 -3.57 -4.51
CA ASN A 60 -15.66 -4.11 -5.55
C ASN A 60 -16.81 -3.15 -5.87
N SER A 61 -17.37 -2.50 -4.84
CA SER A 61 -18.41 -1.48 -5.02
C SER A 61 -17.87 -0.28 -5.80
N ALA A 62 -16.68 0.20 -5.46
CA ALA A 62 -16.07 1.35 -6.14
C ALA A 62 -15.64 1.04 -7.58
N LEU A 63 -15.20 -0.19 -7.87
CA LEU A 63 -14.89 -0.64 -9.24
C LEU A 63 -16.14 -0.79 -10.12
N SER A 64 -17.30 -1.01 -9.49
CA SER A 64 -18.58 -1.15 -10.21
C SER A 64 -19.20 0.18 -10.65
N ASP A 65 -18.71 1.32 -10.15
CA ASP A 65 -19.11 2.67 -10.58
C ASP A 65 -17.93 3.38 -11.25
N SER A 66 -18.10 3.74 -12.52
CA SER A 66 -17.08 4.42 -13.33
C SER A 66 -16.61 5.74 -12.73
N ARG A 67 -17.43 6.40 -11.91
CA ARG A 67 -17.07 7.65 -11.22
C ARG A 67 -16.10 7.42 -10.07
N THR A 68 -16.12 6.25 -9.45
CA THR A 68 -15.27 5.91 -8.31
C THR A 68 -14.10 5.01 -8.67
N ALA A 69 -14.17 4.31 -9.81
CA ALA A 69 -13.23 3.28 -10.26
C ALA A 69 -11.78 3.74 -10.45
N LEU A 70 -11.52 5.04 -10.58
CA LEU A 70 -10.17 5.62 -10.71
C LEU A 70 -9.92 6.78 -9.74
N THR A 71 -10.67 6.85 -8.64
CA THR A 71 -10.41 7.86 -7.61
C THR A 71 -9.08 7.60 -6.91
N PRO A 72 -8.38 8.64 -6.41
CA PRO A 72 -7.12 8.44 -5.70
C PRO A 72 -7.22 7.49 -4.50
N GLY A 73 -8.35 7.50 -3.79
CA GLY A 73 -8.58 6.62 -2.64
C GLY A 73 -8.61 5.15 -3.06
N LEU A 74 -9.39 4.82 -4.10
CA LEU A 74 -9.43 3.45 -4.62
C LEU A 74 -8.07 2.99 -5.18
N ILE A 75 -7.40 3.82 -5.98
CA ILE A 75 -6.09 3.50 -6.55
C ILE A 75 -5.08 3.17 -5.43
N LEU A 76 -4.99 4.02 -4.42
CA LEU A 76 -4.10 3.80 -3.28
C LEU A 76 -4.53 2.62 -2.42
N SER A 77 -5.82 2.28 -2.39
CA SER A 77 -6.32 1.09 -1.69
C SER A 77 -5.86 -0.20 -2.34
N VAL A 78 -5.92 -0.29 -3.68
CA VAL A 78 -5.40 -1.44 -4.42
C VAL A 78 -3.89 -1.58 -4.23
N GLY A 79 -3.14 -0.48 -4.28
CA GLY A 79 -1.70 -0.48 -3.97
C GLY A 79 -1.39 -0.93 -2.54
N ARG A 80 -2.22 -0.55 -1.56
CA ARG A 80 -2.07 -0.97 -0.16
C ARG A 80 -2.37 -2.47 0.03
N ILE A 81 -3.38 -3.02 -0.66
CA ILE A 81 -3.63 -4.47 -0.63
C ILE A 81 -2.46 -5.23 -1.24
N ALA A 82 -1.95 -4.79 -2.39
CA ALA A 82 -0.77 -5.40 -3.01
C ALA A 82 0.41 -5.43 -2.03
N PHE A 83 0.68 -4.30 -1.36
CA PHE A 83 1.73 -4.23 -0.35
C PHE A 83 1.51 -5.23 0.79
N ARG A 84 0.29 -5.24 1.34
CA ARG A 84 -0.07 -6.14 2.44
C ARG A 84 0.11 -7.61 2.06
N GLU A 85 -0.40 -8.02 0.92
CA GLU A 85 -0.32 -9.41 0.48
C GLU A 85 1.13 -9.87 0.25
N ILE A 86 1.95 -9.03 -0.38
CA ILE A 86 3.36 -9.35 -0.62
C ILE A 86 4.14 -9.45 0.69
N VAL A 87 3.85 -8.59 1.67
CA VAL A 87 4.62 -8.52 2.92
C VAL A 87 4.13 -9.50 3.98
N VAL A 88 2.82 -9.67 4.15
CA VAL A 88 2.23 -10.45 5.26
C VAL A 88 1.24 -11.54 4.83
N GLY A 89 0.78 -11.55 3.58
CA GLY A 89 -0.34 -12.38 3.12
C GLY A 89 0.02 -13.36 2.01
N ASP A 90 -0.91 -13.51 1.06
CA ASP A 90 -0.71 -14.30 -0.15
C ASP A 90 0.16 -13.54 -1.15
N ARG A 91 1.47 -13.81 -1.08
CA ARG A 91 2.45 -13.17 -1.96
C ARG A 91 2.15 -13.40 -3.44
N THR A 92 1.64 -14.57 -3.83
CA THR A 92 1.35 -14.89 -5.24
C THR A 92 0.20 -14.02 -5.75
N ALA A 93 -0.86 -13.84 -4.95
CA ALA A 93 -1.94 -12.92 -5.30
C ALA A 93 -1.44 -11.46 -5.42
N GLY A 94 -0.61 -11.02 -4.47
CA GLY A 94 -0.07 -9.67 -4.48
C GLY A 94 0.80 -9.38 -5.71
N GLU A 95 1.66 -10.32 -6.11
CA GLU A 95 2.53 -10.19 -7.30
C GLU A 95 1.79 -10.34 -8.62
N ALA A 96 0.90 -11.34 -8.75
CA ALA A 96 0.27 -11.67 -10.02
C ALA A 96 -0.99 -10.87 -10.32
N ILE A 97 -1.66 -10.33 -9.29
CA ILE A 97 -2.99 -9.72 -9.41
C ILE A 97 -2.96 -8.25 -8.98
N HIS A 98 -2.72 -7.98 -7.69
CA HIS A 98 -2.98 -6.65 -7.15
C HIS A 98 -1.91 -5.62 -7.50
N ARG A 99 -0.63 -6.01 -7.56
CA ARG A 99 0.43 -5.08 -7.98
C ARG A 99 0.30 -4.69 -9.46
N PRO A 100 0.06 -5.61 -10.41
CA PRO A 100 -0.26 -5.25 -11.80
C PRO A 100 -1.54 -4.42 -11.93
N ALA A 101 -2.58 -4.73 -11.14
CA ALA A 101 -3.80 -3.93 -11.14
C ALA A 101 -3.55 -2.49 -10.70
N PHE A 102 -2.77 -2.28 -9.63
CA PHE A 102 -2.35 -0.96 -9.17
C PHE A 102 -1.60 -0.18 -10.26
N ALA A 103 -0.61 -0.81 -10.90
CA ALA A 103 0.15 -0.21 -12.01
C ALA A 103 -0.78 0.23 -13.15
N LYS A 104 -1.69 -0.65 -13.56
CA LYS A 104 -2.65 -0.36 -14.63
C LYS A 104 -3.55 0.82 -14.29
N MET A 105 -4.02 0.91 -13.05
CA MET A 105 -4.83 2.05 -12.60
C MET A 105 -4.04 3.36 -12.61
N LEU A 106 -2.75 3.34 -12.24
CA LEU A 106 -1.87 4.49 -12.36
C LEU A 106 -1.70 4.93 -13.82
N THR A 107 -1.44 4.00 -14.73
CA THR A 107 -1.40 4.31 -16.16
C THR A 107 -2.71 4.93 -16.66
N MET A 108 -3.86 4.38 -16.24
CA MET A 108 -5.18 4.86 -16.65
C MET A 108 -5.49 6.28 -16.15
N VAL A 109 -5.02 6.67 -14.95
CA VAL A 109 -5.24 8.02 -14.41
C VAL A 109 -4.21 9.03 -14.94
N GLY A 110 -3.21 8.59 -15.70
CA GLY A 110 -2.15 9.45 -16.26
C GLY A 110 -0.89 9.54 -15.40
N GLY A 111 -0.65 8.54 -14.53
CA GLY A 111 0.54 8.42 -13.70
C GLY A 111 0.37 8.95 -12.27
N LEU A 112 1.43 8.82 -11.48
CA LEU A 112 1.44 9.18 -10.06
C LEU A 112 1.11 10.64 -9.77
N ASP A 113 1.58 11.56 -10.62
CA ASP A 113 1.35 13.00 -10.45
C ASP A 113 -0.14 13.38 -10.54
N ALA A 114 -0.94 12.59 -11.26
CA ALA A 114 -2.38 12.81 -11.38
C ALA A 114 -3.12 12.62 -10.04
N LEU A 115 -2.53 11.89 -9.09
CA LEU A 115 -3.09 11.70 -7.75
C LEU A 115 -2.96 12.95 -6.86
N ARG A 116 -2.16 13.94 -7.26
CA ARG A 116 -1.97 15.23 -6.55
C ARG A 116 -1.65 15.04 -5.06
N MET A 117 -0.80 14.07 -4.77
CA MET A 117 -0.41 13.73 -3.40
C MET A 117 0.55 14.78 -2.82
N PRO A 118 0.45 15.10 -1.52
CA PRO A 118 1.49 15.85 -0.83
C PRO A 118 2.84 15.13 -0.90
N SER A 119 3.94 15.88 -0.86
CA SER A 119 5.31 15.37 -0.97
C SER A 119 5.61 14.20 -0.02
N MET A 120 5.12 14.27 1.23
CA MET A 120 5.27 13.19 2.20
C MET A 120 4.59 11.89 1.74
N CYS A 121 3.35 11.96 1.26
CA CYS A 121 2.59 10.80 0.78
C CYS A 121 3.24 10.20 -0.46
N TYR A 122 3.71 11.05 -1.37
CA TYR A 122 4.49 10.64 -2.54
C TYR A 122 5.74 9.85 -2.12
N ARG A 123 6.57 10.42 -1.23
CA ARG A 123 7.78 9.74 -0.71
C ARG A 123 7.47 8.42 -0.02
N HIS A 124 6.36 8.35 0.72
CA HIS A 124 5.90 7.12 1.37
C HIS A 124 5.55 6.03 0.35
N LEU A 125 4.87 6.41 -0.74
CA LEU A 125 4.55 5.48 -1.81
C LEU A 125 5.81 4.96 -2.51
N LEU A 126 6.80 5.82 -2.74
CA LEU A 126 8.07 5.39 -3.36
C LEU A 126 8.85 4.45 -2.45
N TRP A 127 8.85 4.72 -1.16
CA TRP A 127 9.44 3.83 -0.17
C TRP A 127 8.75 2.46 -0.19
N ALA A 128 7.41 2.43 -0.25
CA ALA A 128 6.67 1.19 -0.37
C ALA A 128 6.99 0.45 -1.67
N ASP A 129 7.10 1.14 -2.82
CA ASP A 129 7.49 0.49 -4.08
C ASP A 129 8.91 -0.08 -4.02
N ARG A 130 9.89 0.62 -3.42
CA ARG A 130 11.25 0.09 -3.27
C ARG A 130 11.28 -1.20 -2.47
N ILE A 131 10.50 -1.27 -1.40
CA ILE A 131 10.31 -2.50 -0.62
C ILE A 131 9.78 -3.62 -1.50
N LEU A 132 8.68 -3.37 -2.21
CA LEU A 132 8.06 -4.41 -3.01
C LEU A 132 8.99 -4.83 -4.14
N THR A 133 9.71 -3.90 -4.75
CA THR A 133 10.75 -4.18 -5.75
C THR A 133 11.86 -5.06 -5.18
N ALA A 134 12.30 -4.81 -3.95
CA ALA A 134 13.31 -5.65 -3.30
C ALA A 134 12.82 -7.08 -3.05
N ILE A 135 11.53 -7.24 -2.74
CA ILE A 135 10.92 -8.56 -2.48
C ILE A 135 10.66 -9.31 -3.78
N THR A 136 10.07 -8.65 -4.78
CA THR A 136 9.54 -9.30 -5.99
C THR A 136 10.48 -9.21 -7.19
N GLY A 137 11.48 -8.33 -7.17
CA GLY A 137 12.39 -8.08 -8.29
C GLY A 137 11.78 -7.23 -9.42
N THR A 138 10.62 -6.63 -9.23
CA THR A 138 9.91 -5.84 -10.27
C THR A 138 9.46 -4.52 -9.68
N ALA A 139 9.76 -3.40 -10.32
CA ALA A 139 9.30 -2.07 -9.88
C ALA A 139 7.95 -1.70 -10.48
N ILE A 140 7.20 -0.80 -9.83
CA ILE A 140 5.93 -0.32 -10.39
C ILE A 140 6.13 0.36 -11.75
N ALA A 141 7.24 1.09 -11.93
CA ALA A 141 7.58 1.76 -13.18
C ALA A 141 7.79 0.77 -14.34
N ASP A 142 8.24 -0.46 -14.06
CA ASP A 142 8.39 -1.52 -15.07
C ASP A 142 7.02 -2.07 -15.50
N LEU A 143 6.02 -2.00 -14.62
CA LEU A 143 4.66 -2.51 -14.86
C LEU A 143 3.73 -1.47 -15.52
N GLU A 144 3.95 -0.18 -15.29
CA GLU A 144 3.11 0.89 -15.85
C GLU A 144 3.29 1.07 -17.36
N GLY A 145 4.43 0.67 -17.93
CA GLY A 145 4.75 0.79 -19.36
C GLY A 145 4.85 2.23 -19.90
N SER A 146 4.47 3.24 -19.10
CA SER A 146 4.41 4.66 -19.48
C SER A 146 5.67 5.47 -19.14
N GLY A 147 6.70 4.84 -18.59
CA GLY A 147 8.00 5.49 -18.37
C GLY A 147 7.97 6.61 -17.32
N LEU A 148 7.32 6.40 -16.17
CA LEU A 148 7.54 7.25 -15.01
C LEU A 148 9.01 7.13 -14.58
N ASN A 149 9.78 8.17 -14.87
CA ASN A 149 11.21 8.22 -14.63
C ASN A 149 11.47 8.80 -13.25
N GLU A 150 11.60 7.95 -12.24
CA GLU A 150 11.93 8.41 -10.90
C GLU A 150 13.43 8.39 -10.62
N ARG A 151 13.94 9.54 -10.18
CA ARG A 151 15.27 9.66 -9.57
C ARG A 151 15.32 8.78 -8.32
N ARG A 152 16.14 7.75 -8.37
CA ARG A 152 16.56 6.90 -7.24
C ARG A 152 17.34 7.74 -6.23
N VAL A 153 16.84 7.91 -5.00
CA VAL A 153 17.49 8.74 -3.96
C VAL A 153 17.99 7.95 -2.75
N THR A 154 17.63 6.67 -2.56
CA THR A 154 18.10 5.87 -1.40
C THR A 154 18.39 4.42 -1.75
N THR A 155 19.26 3.79 -0.96
CA THR A 155 19.71 2.40 -1.05
C THR A 155 18.67 1.43 -0.48
N VAL A 156 18.41 0.34 -1.20
CA VAL A 156 17.39 -0.68 -0.86
C VAL A 156 17.66 -1.38 0.48
N GLU A 157 18.94 -1.53 0.85
CA GLU A 157 19.36 -2.20 2.10
C GLU A 157 18.84 -1.50 3.36
N ASP A 158 18.77 -0.18 3.38
CA ASP A 158 18.27 0.58 4.54
C ASP A 158 16.75 0.43 4.70
N ASP A 159 16.01 0.32 3.59
CA ASP A 159 14.56 0.19 3.59
C ASP A 159 14.11 -1.22 4.03
N VAL A 160 14.82 -2.25 3.58
CA VAL A 160 14.59 -3.64 4.02
C VAL A 160 14.93 -3.81 5.50
N LYS A 161 16.03 -3.21 5.97
CA LYS A 161 16.39 -3.22 7.39
C LYS A 161 15.36 -2.49 8.26
N ALA A 162 14.76 -1.41 7.76
CA ALA A 162 13.66 -0.74 8.44
C ALA A 162 12.45 -1.66 8.58
N LEU A 163 12.09 -2.41 7.53
CA LEU A 163 11.02 -3.41 7.60
C LEU A 163 11.31 -4.54 8.58
N ASP A 164 12.52 -5.09 8.58
CA ASP A 164 12.90 -6.16 9.52
C ASP A 164 12.81 -5.72 10.98
N GLY A 165 12.91 -4.42 11.25
CA GLY A 165 12.66 -3.83 12.57
C GLY A 165 11.17 -3.62 12.91
N PHE A 166 10.30 -3.51 11.90
CA PHE A 166 8.85 -3.29 12.07
C PHE A 166 8.02 -4.58 11.95
N LEU A 167 8.48 -5.55 11.16
CA LEU A 167 7.88 -6.86 11.03
C LEU A 167 8.41 -7.72 12.20
N PRO A 168 7.56 -8.18 13.12
CA PRO A 168 8.00 -9.12 14.14
C PRO A 168 8.62 -10.31 13.43
N GLN A 169 9.82 -10.71 13.90
CA GLN A 169 10.61 -11.80 13.33
C GLN A 169 9.68 -12.90 12.86
N ARG A 170 9.73 -13.23 11.56
CA ARG A 170 9.29 -14.54 11.08
C ARG A 170 9.94 -15.52 12.05
N GLN A 171 9.19 -16.03 13.04
CA GLN A 171 9.56 -17.27 13.66
C GLN A 171 9.66 -18.20 12.46
N ARG A 172 10.90 -18.49 12.06
CA ARG A 172 11.21 -19.66 11.27
C ARG A 172 10.40 -20.74 11.97
N ARG A 173 9.35 -21.24 11.31
CA ARG A 173 8.85 -22.57 11.60
C ARG A 173 9.99 -23.51 11.19
N SER A 174 10.96 -23.56 12.09
CA SER A 174 11.91 -24.63 12.27
C SER A 174 11.04 -25.82 12.64
N GLY A 175 10.83 -26.72 11.69
CA GLY A 175 10.17 -27.99 11.89
C GLY A 175 8.65 -27.90 12.02
N ILE A 176 7.94 -28.57 11.12
CA ILE A 176 7.18 -29.79 11.42
C ILE A 176 6.61 -30.28 10.08
N LEU A 177 7.12 -31.46 9.68
CA LEU A 177 6.76 -32.40 8.61
C LEU A 177 6.94 -31.93 7.15
#